data_AF-F3FWT1-F1
#
_entry.id   AF-F3FWT1-F1
#
_cell.length_a   1.000
_cell.length_b   1.000
_cell.length_c   1.000
_cell.angle_alpha   90.00
_cell.angle_beta   90.00
_cell.angle_gamma   90.00
#
_symmetry.space_group_name_H-M   'P 1'
#
loop_
_entity.id
_entity.type
_entity.pdbx_description
1 polymer ?
#
loop_
_entity_poly.entity_id
_entity_poly.type
_entity_poly.pdbx_seq_one_letter_code
_entity_poly.pdbx_strand_id
1 'polypeptide(L)'
;EAMVADDQQVLEHVALLGGDEREHLLAGLNATEAPYPQDFTIHQLFEDRVQAQPNAIAVAFEAQRLSYAELNRQANRLAHHL
;
A
#
# COMPACT_ATOMS: atom_id res chain seq x y z
N GLU A 1 -4.00 -23.40 -32.61
CA GLU A 1 -3.65 -22.54 -33.76
C GLU A 1 -2.26 -21.90 -33.67
N ALA A 2 -1.69 -21.67 -32.47
CA ALA A 2 -0.37 -21.04 -32.33
C ALA A 2 0.78 -21.73 -33.11
N MET A 3 0.88 -23.07 -33.08
CA MET A 3 1.91 -23.82 -33.83
C MET A 3 1.73 -23.78 -35.36
N VAL A 4 0.55 -23.37 -35.85
CA VAL A 4 0.28 -23.19 -37.29
C VAL A 4 0.61 -21.75 -37.71
N ALA A 5 0.57 -20.80 -36.78
CA ALA A 5 0.86 -19.39 -37.02
C ALA A 5 2.37 -19.09 -37.03
N ASP A 6 3.15 -19.79 -36.21
CA ASP A 6 4.62 -19.71 -36.18
C ASP A 6 5.21 -21.05 -35.70
N ASP A 7 5.97 -21.72 -36.58
CA ASP A 7 6.56 -23.03 -36.31
C ASP A 7 7.96 -22.96 -35.66
N GLN A 8 8.56 -21.77 -35.60
CA GLN A 8 9.84 -21.51 -34.92
C GLN A 8 9.64 -20.95 -33.51
N GLN A 9 8.40 -20.69 -33.09
CA GLN A 9 8.10 -20.17 -31.77
C GLN A 9 8.49 -21.17 -30.67
N VAL A 10 9.18 -20.68 -29.63
CA VAL A 10 9.47 -21.46 -28.44
C VAL A 10 8.15 -21.84 -27.76
N LEU A 11 7.91 -23.14 -27.61
CA LEU A 11 6.68 -23.72 -27.08
C LEU A 11 6.29 -23.16 -25.71
N GLU A 12 7.27 -22.78 -24.89
CA GLU A 12 7.06 -22.21 -23.55
C GLU A 12 6.40 -20.82 -23.57
N HIS A 13 6.42 -20.11 -24.70
CA HIS A 13 5.84 -18.77 -24.87
C HIS A 13 4.45 -18.78 -25.53
N VAL A 14 3.92 -19.97 -25.83
CA VAL A 14 2.59 -20.08 -26.43
C VAL A 14 1.54 -19.67 -25.41
N ALA A 15 0.66 -18.73 -25.76
CA ALA A 15 -0.48 -18.37 -24.93
C ALA A 15 -1.48 -19.54 -24.92
N LEU A 16 -1.51 -20.28 -23.81
CA LEU A 16 -2.38 -21.45 -23.63
C LEU A 16 -3.76 -21.09 -23.06
N LEU A 17 -3.84 -19.98 -22.32
CA LEU A 17 -5.08 -19.51 -21.72
C LEU A 17 -5.91 -18.74 -22.75
N GLY A 18 -7.23 -18.96 -22.71
CA GLY A 18 -8.18 -18.14 -23.47
C GLY A 18 -8.16 -16.69 -23.01
N GLY A 19 -8.62 -15.77 -23.87
CA GLY A 19 -8.66 -14.33 -23.57
C GLY A 19 -9.41 -14.01 -22.29
N ASP A 20 -10.61 -14.56 -22.14
CA ASP A 20 -11.48 -14.32 -20.97
C ASP A 20 -10.88 -14.85 -19.66
N GLU A 21 -10.27 -16.04 -19.70
CA GLU A 21 -9.60 -16.63 -18.54
C GLU A 21 -8.38 -15.81 -18.13
N ARG A 22 -7.59 -15.35 -19.11
CA ARG A 22 -6.46 -14.47 -18.88
C ARG A 22 -6.90 -13.13 -18.28
N GLU A 23 -7.99 -12.54 -18.79
CA GLU A 23 -8.54 -11.29 -18.26
C GLU A 23 -9.03 -11.46 -16.82
N HIS A 24 -9.73 -12.55 -16.51
CA HIS A 24 -10.16 -12.84 -15.15
C HIS A 24 -8.98 -12.94 -14.17
N LEU A 25 -7.91 -13.64 -14.55
CA LEU A 25 -6.72 -13.80 -13.70
C LEU A 25 -5.92 -12.50 -13.55
N LEU A 26 -5.78 -11.72 -14.61
CA LEU A 26 -4.92 -10.53 -14.60
C LEU A 26 -5.63 -9.26 -14.12
N ALA A 27 -6.90 -9.09 -14.43
CA ALA A 27 -7.68 -7.90 -14.06
C ALA A 27 -8.71 -8.22 -12.97
N GLY A 28 -9.47 -9.31 -13.12
CA GLY A 28 -10.54 -9.67 -12.18
C GLY A 28 -10.02 -9.95 -10.77
N LEU A 29 -9.03 -10.84 -10.64
CA LEU A 29 -8.44 -11.19 -9.35
C LEU A 29 -7.50 -10.11 -8.79
N ASN A 30 -7.01 -9.19 -9.62
CA ASN A 30 -6.13 -8.09 -9.21
C ASN A 30 -6.85 -6.75 -9.13
N ALA A 31 -8.19 -6.73 -9.05
CA ALA A 31 -8.98 -5.52 -8.85
C ALA A 31 -8.84 -4.99 -7.41
N THR A 32 -7.64 -4.56 -7.03
CA THR A 32 -7.27 -4.04 -5.70
C THR A 32 -7.24 -2.52 -5.64
N GLU A 33 -7.70 -1.86 -6.71
CA GLU A 33 -7.78 -0.40 -6.77
C GLU A 33 -8.72 0.13 -5.68
N ALA A 34 -8.14 0.83 -4.73
CA ALA A 34 -8.85 1.49 -3.64
C ALA A 34 -8.37 2.95 -3.59
N PRO A 35 -9.28 3.94 -3.42
CA PRO A 35 -8.88 5.33 -3.26
C PRO A 35 -7.92 5.47 -2.08
N TYR A 36 -6.70 5.92 -2.34
CA TYR A 36 -5.70 6.22 -1.33
C TYR A 36 -5.22 7.67 -1.51
N PRO A 37 -5.06 8.46 -0.44
CA PRO A 37 -4.56 9.83 -0.56
C PRO A 37 -3.09 9.82 -0.99
N GLN A 38 -2.81 10.07 -2.27
CA GLN A 38 -1.44 10.10 -2.80
C GLN A 38 -0.72 11.43 -2.56
N ASP A 39 -1.48 12.50 -2.26
CA ASP A 39 -0.94 13.84 -2.04
C ASP A 39 -0.36 14.04 -0.62
N PHE A 40 -0.63 13.09 0.28
CA PHE A 40 -0.24 13.19 1.68
C PHE A 40 0.90 12.23 2.00
N THR A 41 1.86 12.73 2.77
CA THR A 41 2.87 11.87 3.38
C THR A 41 2.26 11.11 4.56
N ILE A 42 2.88 9.98 4.93
CA ILE A 42 2.44 9.20 6.09
C ILE A 42 2.47 10.03 7.39
N HIS A 43 3.46 10.91 7.56
CA HIS A 43 3.55 11.77 8.74
C HIS A 43 2.47 12.85 8.76
N GLN A 44 2.05 13.39 7.62
CA GLN A 44 0.92 14.33 7.55
C GLN A 44 -0.39 13.66 7.95
N LEU A 45 -0.65 12.44 7.46
CA LEU A 45 -1.82 11.66 7.88
C LEU A 45 -1.82 11.37 9.39
N PHE A 46 -0.63 11.22 9.98
CA PHE A 46 -0.48 11.08 11.42
C PHE A 46 -0.76 12.40 12.15
N GLU A 47 -0.24 13.53 11.68
CA GLU A 47 -0.49 14.85 12.24
C GLU A 47 -1.98 15.21 12.24
N ASP A 48 -2.73 14.84 11.20
CA ASP A 48 -4.19 15.02 11.16
C ASP A 48 -4.89 14.24 12.30
N ARG A 49 -4.41 13.02 12.60
CA ARG A 49 -4.90 12.23 13.75
C ARG A 49 -4.53 12.87 15.08
N VAL A 50 -3.37 13.50 15.17
CA VAL A 50 -2.96 14.27 16.35
C VAL A 50 -3.90 15.45 16.59
N GLN A 51 -4.32 16.16 15.55
CA GLN A 51 -5.28 17.26 15.68
C GLN A 51 -6.69 16.75 16.03
N ALA A 52 -7.13 15.66 15.40
CA ALA A 52 -8.46 15.10 15.64
C ALA A 52 -8.61 14.45 17.02
N GLN A 53 -7.58 13.76 17.51
CA GLN A 53 -7.61 12.99 18.76
C GLN A 53 -6.28 13.09 19.52
N PRO A 54 -5.93 14.27 20.05
CA PRO A 54 -4.61 14.51 20.65
C PRO A 54 -4.35 13.64 21.88
N ASN A 55 -5.38 13.35 22.67
CA ASN A 55 -5.29 12.61 23.93
C ASN A 55 -5.48 11.09 23.77
N ALA A 56 -5.81 10.60 22.57
CA ALA A 56 -5.94 9.16 22.34
C ALA A 56 -4.55 8.50 22.41
N ILE A 57 -4.50 7.27 22.92
CA ILE A 57 -3.24 6.51 23.02
C ILE A 57 -2.82 6.08 21.61
N ALA A 58 -1.65 6.56 21.17
CA ALA A 58 -1.06 6.21 19.88
C ALA A 58 -0.15 4.98 19.99
N VAL A 59 0.62 4.88 21.08
CA VAL A 59 1.55 3.79 21.32
C VAL A 59 1.45 3.34 22.78
N ALA A 60 1.45 2.03 22.99
CA ALA A 60 1.56 1.42 24.31
C ALA A 60 2.72 0.43 24.29
N PHE A 61 3.62 0.56 25.26
CA PHE A 61 4.74 -0.34 25.46
C PHE A 61 4.85 -0.63 26.97
N GLU A 62 4.60 -1.88 27.36
CA GLU A 62 4.50 -2.29 28.76
C GLU A 62 3.53 -1.39 29.56
N ALA A 63 4.02 -0.75 30.64
CA ALA A 63 3.25 0.20 31.45
C ALA A 63 3.24 1.63 30.87
N GLN A 64 4.04 1.90 29.84
CA GLN A 64 4.13 3.20 29.21
C GLN A 64 3.08 3.35 28.12
N ARG A 65 2.44 4.52 28.08
CA ARG A 65 1.49 4.89 27.06
C ARG A 65 1.81 6.30 26.60
N LEU A 66 1.86 6.50 25.29
CA LEU A 66 2.03 7.81 24.69
C LEU A 66 0.76 8.15 23.91
N SER A 67 0.23 9.33 24.18
CA SER A 67 -0.81 9.92 23.36
C SER A 67 -0.28 10.35 21.99
N TYR A 68 -1.17 10.53 21.02
CA TYR A 68 -0.83 11.10 19.71
C TYR A 68 -0.06 12.42 19.86
N ALA A 69 -0.51 13.33 20.72
CA ALA A 69 0.15 14.61 20.95
C ALA A 69 1.55 14.49 21.59
N GLU A 70 1.76 13.52 22.49
CA GLU A 70 3.07 13.27 23.08
C GLU A 70 4.05 12.68 22.07
N LEU A 71 3.61 11.69 21.31
CA LEU A 71 4.43 11.05 20.30
C LEU A 71 4.84 12.04 19.21
N ASN A 72 3.89 12.86 18.72
CA ASN A 72 4.18 13.89 17.72
C ASN A 72 5.22 14.91 18.20
N ARG A 73 5.11 15.38 19.45
CA ARG A 73 6.08 16.33 20.02
C ARG A 73 7.48 15.74 20.15
N GLN A 74 7.60 14.44 20.46
CA GLN A 74 8.89 13.76 20.53
C GLN A 74 9.50 13.57 19.14
N ALA A 75 8.70 13.10 18.17
CA ALA A 75 9.11 12.94 16.78
C ALA A 75 9.58 14.27 16.17
N ASN A 76 8.81 15.35 16.35
CA ASN A 76 9.17 16.67 15.85
C ASN A 76 10.48 17.18 16.48
N ARG A 77 10.71 16.95 17.77
CA ARG A 77 11.98 17.32 18.41
C ARG A 77 13.17 16.63 17.76
N LEU A 78 13.04 15.34 17.46
CA LEU A 78 14.08 14.57 16.79
C LEU A 78 14.27 15.03 15.35
N ALA A 79 13.19 15.30 14.60
CA ALA A 79 13.25 15.79 13.23
C ALA A 79 13.96 17.15 13.11
N HIS A 80 13.86 18.03 14.11
CA HIS A 80 14.62 19.28 14.15
C HIS A 80 16.09 19.10 14.53
N HIS A 81 16.46 17.97 15.13
CA HIS A 81 17.84 17.64 15.48
C HIS A 81 18.59 16.91 14.36
N LEU A 82 17.88 16.37 13.38
CA LEU A 82 18.41 15.65 12.20
C LEU A 82 18.47 16.59 10.99
#